data_AF-A0AA96ZUU8-F1
#
_entry.id   AF-A0AA96ZUU8-F1
#
_cell.length_a   1.000
_cell.length_b   1.000
_cell.length_c   1.000
_cell.angle_alpha   90.00
_cell.angle_beta   90.00
_cell.angle_gamma   90.00
#
_symmetry.space_group_name_H-M   'P 1'
#
loop_
_entity.id
_entity.type
_entity.pdbx_description
1 polymer ?
#
loop_
_entity_poly.entity_id
_entity_poly.type
_entity_poly.pdbx_seq_one_letter_code
_entity_poly.pdbx_strand_id
1 'polypeptide(L)'
;MDDSIKSAIFIDDRIPSLFSNDKDEEEICKPLYESFQSKSCSLDFFRFDKESWKSKEKLIFHRKDLLILDWELNESPDLPYESTLEIINTAVSTDNLHFVCIYSLEGNEIDRIFYKILAYYSGNSEGKDKELIDNLKEILEFNNIDSGKFLEKISSIIKEKTLKIETKKIGEKLKKTFEDECGDKRLYGIFRKFLSENSNKMKYCDELDKLGFTLNSRNDGLIY
;
A
#
# COMPACT_ATOMS: atom_id res chain seq x y z
N MET A 1 6.84 -4.77 -30.23
CA MET A 1 7.17 -4.90 -28.79
C MET A 1 6.22 -5.93 -28.14
N ASP A 2 5.72 -6.90 -28.93
CA ASP A 2 4.34 -7.40 -28.78
C ASP A 2 4.22 -8.88 -28.36
N ASP A 3 5.29 -9.51 -27.86
CA ASP A 3 5.30 -10.96 -27.57
C ASP A 3 5.34 -11.31 -26.06
N SER A 4 5.32 -10.33 -25.16
CA SER A 4 5.57 -10.55 -23.72
C SER A 4 4.35 -10.96 -22.91
N ILE A 5 3.13 -10.61 -23.33
CA ILE A 5 1.88 -10.92 -22.60
C ILE A 5 0.98 -11.72 -23.52
N LYS A 6 0.81 -13.02 -23.25
CA LYS A 6 -0.02 -13.93 -24.04
C LYS A 6 -1.32 -14.29 -23.34
N SER A 7 -1.35 -14.10 -22.02
CA SER A 7 -2.47 -14.46 -21.17
C SER A 7 -2.64 -13.48 -20.03
N ALA A 8 -3.89 -13.11 -19.76
CA ALA A 8 -4.28 -12.22 -18.70
C ALA A 8 -5.47 -12.77 -17.91
N ILE A 9 -5.58 -12.31 -16.66
CA ILE A 9 -6.73 -12.52 -15.79
C ILE A 9 -7.22 -11.17 -15.28
N PHE A 10 -8.52 -10.93 -15.37
CA PHE A 10 -9.19 -9.76 -14.82
C PHE A 10 -9.97 -10.17 -13.56
N ILE A 11 -9.73 -9.49 -12.44
CA ILE A 11 -10.35 -9.75 -11.13
C ILE A 11 -11.05 -8.49 -10.62
N ASP A 12 -12.34 -8.63 -10.35
CA ASP A 12 -13.27 -7.57 -9.92
C ASP A 12 -14.45 -8.26 -9.20
N ASP A 13 -15.09 -7.64 -8.20
CA ASP A 13 -16.26 -8.18 -7.51
C ASP A 13 -17.62 -7.81 -8.14
N ARG A 14 -17.64 -6.80 -9.02
CA ARG A 14 -18.82 -6.24 -9.71
C ARG A 14 -19.07 -6.79 -11.10
N ILE A 15 -18.14 -7.56 -11.65
CA ILE A 15 -18.36 -8.20 -12.96
C ILE A 15 -19.38 -9.33 -12.88
N PRO A 16 -20.12 -9.58 -13.99
CA PRO A 16 -21.06 -10.69 -14.05
C PRO A 16 -20.33 -12.04 -13.93
N SER A 17 -20.95 -12.96 -13.20
CA SER A 17 -20.47 -14.34 -13.14
C SER A 17 -20.62 -15.00 -14.51
N LEU A 18 -19.70 -15.92 -14.84
CA LEU A 18 -19.83 -16.74 -16.05
C LEU A 18 -21.19 -17.47 -16.03
N PHE A 19 -21.96 -17.29 -17.11
CA PHE A 19 -23.31 -17.84 -17.29
C PHE A 19 -24.41 -17.25 -16.39
N SER A 20 -24.17 -16.14 -15.68
CA SER A 20 -25.26 -15.41 -15.04
C SER A 20 -25.98 -14.50 -16.04
N ASN A 21 -27.20 -14.10 -15.69
CA ASN A 21 -27.95 -13.08 -16.42
C ASN A 21 -27.63 -11.67 -15.90
N ASP A 22 -26.59 -11.54 -15.07
CA ASP A 22 -26.20 -10.27 -14.50
C ASP A 22 -25.65 -9.38 -15.61
N LYS A 23 -25.94 -8.08 -15.52
CA LYS A 23 -25.40 -7.12 -16.46
C LYS A 23 -24.02 -6.70 -15.99
N ASP A 24 -23.14 -6.50 -16.95
CA ASP A 24 -21.90 -5.76 -16.76
C ASP A 24 -22.27 -4.28 -16.55
N GLU A 25 -22.45 -3.87 -15.30
CA GLU A 25 -22.95 -2.52 -14.96
C GLU A 25 -22.00 -1.42 -15.45
N GLU A 26 -20.70 -1.71 -15.48
CA GLU A 26 -19.66 -0.78 -15.92
C GLU A 26 -19.35 -0.90 -17.42
N GLU A 27 -19.94 -1.89 -18.10
CA GLU A 27 -19.73 -2.19 -19.52
C GLU A 27 -18.24 -2.39 -19.91
N ILE A 28 -17.38 -2.81 -18.96
CA ILE A 28 -15.93 -2.95 -19.14
C ILE A 28 -15.54 -4.30 -19.78
N CYS A 29 -16.27 -5.37 -19.48
CA CYS A 29 -15.85 -6.73 -19.81
C CYS A 29 -15.73 -6.95 -21.32
N LYS A 30 -16.75 -6.51 -22.08
CA LYS A 30 -16.77 -6.73 -23.53
C LYS A 30 -15.67 -5.94 -24.26
N PRO A 31 -15.55 -4.61 -24.08
CA PRO A 31 -14.46 -3.85 -24.71
C PRO A 31 -13.06 -4.37 -24.33
N LEU A 32 -12.87 -4.76 -23.07
CA LEU A 32 -11.60 -5.30 -22.60
C LEU A 32 -11.27 -6.63 -23.29
N TYR A 33 -12.24 -7.54 -23.34
CA TYR A 33 -12.09 -8.82 -24.05
C TYR A 33 -11.77 -8.62 -25.54
N GLU A 34 -12.50 -7.76 -26.24
CA GLU A 34 -12.27 -7.46 -27.66
C GLU A 34 -10.87 -6.87 -27.90
N SER A 35 -10.41 -5.99 -27.01
CA SER A 35 -9.06 -5.41 -27.06
C SER A 35 -7.97 -6.47 -26.92
N PHE A 36 -8.09 -7.37 -25.95
CA PHE A 36 -7.13 -8.47 -25.73
C PHE A 36 -7.13 -9.47 -26.90
N GLN A 37 -8.32 -9.85 -27.39
CA GLN A 37 -8.48 -10.74 -28.54
C GLN A 37 -7.84 -10.16 -29.81
N SER A 38 -7.99 -8.85 -30.05
CA SER A 38 -7.38 -8.19 -31.21
C SER A 38 -5.85 -8.30 -31.24
N LYS A 39 -5.22 -8.55 -30.08
CA LYS A 39 -3.78 -8.71 -29.89
C LYS A 39 -3.36 -10.18 -29.73
N SER A 40 -4.25 -11.13 -30.02
CA SER A 40 -4.01 -12.57 -29.81
C SER A 40 -3.63 -12.92 -28.36
N CYS A 41 -4.18 -12.19 -27.40
CA CYS A 41 -3.97 -12.40 -25.97
C CYS A 41 -5.24 -12.99 -25.34
N SER A 42 -5.10 -14.10 -24.59
CA SER A 42 -6.25 -14.69 -23.90
C SER A 42 -6.58 -13.90 -22.63
N LEU A 43 -7.84 -13.50 -22.45
CA LEU A 43 -8.32 -12.85 -21.24
C LEU A 43 -9.35 -13.73 -20.55
N ASP A 44 -9.08 -14.07 -19.30
CA ASP A 44 -10.04 -14.71 -18.40
C ASP A 44 -10.62 -13.66 -17.44
N PHE A 45 -11.83 -13.92 -16.96
CA PHE A 45 -12.52 -13.12 -15.95
C PHE A 45 -12.76 -13.96 -14.71
N PHE A 46 -12.48 -13.38 -13.54
CA PHE A 46 -12.79 -14.00 -12.26
C PHE A 46 -13.51 -12.97 -11.38
N ARG A 47 -14.78 -13.26 -11.10
CA ARG A 47 -15.54 -12.48 -10.13
C ARG A 47 -15.00 -12.77 -8.73
N PHE A 48 -14.51 -11.76 -8.03
CA PHE A 48 -13.90 -11.93 -6.73
C PHE A 48 -14.95 -12.26 -5.67
N ASP A 49 -14.66 -13.31 -4.90
CA ASP A 49 -15.30 -13.59 -3.62
C ASP A 49 -14.26 -14.22 -2.68
N LYS A 50 -14.21 -13.75 -1.42
CA LYS A 50 -13.14 -14.10 -0.47
C LYS A 50 -13.05 -15.61 -0.21
N GLU A 51 -14.19 -16.32 -0.24
CA GLU A 51 -14.24 -17.77 -0.01
C GLU A 51 -13.70 -18.57 -1.20
N SER A 52 -14.16 -18.29 -2.42
CA SER A 52 -13.68 -18.99 -3.61
C SER A 52 -12.24 -18.66 -3.91
N TRP A 53 -11.81 -17.41 -3.69
CA TRP A 53 -10.43 -16.98 -3.92
C TRP A 53 -9.43 -17.93 -3.25
N LYS A 54 -9.56 -18.14 -1.93
CA LYS A 54 -8.64 -18.99 -1.16
C LYS A 54 -8.55 -20.43 -1.67
N SER A 55 -9.64 -20.95 -2.24
CA SER A 55 -9.67 -22.31 -2.78
C SER A 55 -9.14 -22.42 -4.23
N LYS A 56 -9.09 -21.31 -4.96
CA LYS A 56 -8.84 -21.29 -6.42
C LYS A 56 -7.62 -20.47 -6.85
N GLU A 57 -6.97 -19.71 -5.95
CA GLU A 57 -5.87 -18.78 -6.26
C GLU A 57 -4.80 -19.37 -7.21
N LYS A 58 -4.36 -20.61 -6.94
CA LYS A 58 -3.35 -21.30 -7.76
C LYS A 58 -3.82 -21.61 -9.16
N LEU A 59 -5.11 -21.92 -9.32
CA LEU A 59 -5.73 -22.22 -10.60
C LEU A 59 -5.95 -20.93 -11.39
N ILE A 60 -6.41 -19.87 -10.72
CA ILE A 60 -6.69 -18.55 -11.31
C ILE A 60 -5.43 -17.96 -11.94
N PHE A 61 -4.29 -18.07 -11.24
CA PHE A 61 -3.00 -17.56 -11.73
C PHE A 61 -2.21 -18.55 -12.59
N HIS A 62 -2.74 -19.77 -12.80
CA HIS A 62 -2.00 -20.77 -13.56
C HIS A 62 -1.79 -20.31 -15.00
N ARG A 63 -0.52 -20.20 -15.41
CA ARG A 63 -0.11 -19.80 -16.77
C ARG A 63 -0.71 -18.46 -17.19
N LYS A 64 -0.75 -17.49 -16.27
CA LYS A 64 -1.10 -16.10 -16.55
C LYS A 64 0.15 -15.23 -16.54
N ASP A 65 0.26 -14.33 -17.51
CA ASP A 65 1.38 -13.38 -17.61
C ASP A 65 1.04 -12.03 -16.97
N LEU A 66 -0.25 -11.64 -17.03
CA LEU A 66 -0.77 -10.37 -16.54
C LEU A 66 -2.00 -10.56 -15.63
N LEU A 67 -1.97 -9.90 -14.47
CA LEU A 67 -3.13 -9.70 -13.62
C LEU A 67 -3.65 -8.27 -13.83
N ILE A 68 -4.94 -8.12 -14.06
CA ILE A 68 -5.67 -6.85 -14.02
C ILE A 68 -6.60 -6.93 -12.81
N LEU A 69 -6.47 -6.01 -11.87
CA LEU A 69 -7.06 -6.11 -10.55
C LEU A 69 -7.77 -4.80 -10.18
N ASP A 70 -9.03 -4.89 -9.78
CA ASP A 70 -9.69 -3.77 -9.12
C ASP A 70 -8.99 -3.47 -7.79
N TRP A 71 -8.74 -2.20 -7.54
CA TRP A 71 -8.16 -1.77 -6.28
C TRP A 71 -9.11 -1.98 -5.09
N GLU A 72 -10.42 -1.84 -5.31
CA GLU A 72 -11.45 -1.75 -4.27
C GLU A 72 -12.30 -3.02 -4.18
N LEU A 73 -11.64 -4.18 -4.05
CA LEU A 73 -12.32 -5.46 -3.85
C LEU A 73 -12.94 -5.53 -2.44
N ASN A 74 -14.27 -5.64 -2.39
CA ASN A 74 -15.20 -5.68 -1.25
C ASN A 74 -15.90 -4.36 -0.90
N GLU A 75 -17.20 -4.49 -0.62
CA GLU A 75 -18.08 -3.44 -0.06
C GLU A 75 -17.89 -3.19 1.46
N SER A 76 -16.88 -3.78 2.11
CA SER A 76 -16.67 -3.54 3.56
C SER A 76 -16.09 -2.13 3.77
N PRO A 77 -16.81 -1.23 4.48
CA PRO A 77 -16.36 0.16 4.66
C PRO A 77 -15.04 0.29 5.41
N ASP A 78 -14.70 -0.73 6.22
CA ASP A 78 -13.62 -0.64 7.19
C ASP A 78 -12.25 -1.00 6.59
N LEU A 79 -12.19 -1.90 5.60
CA LEU A 79 -10.93 -2.40 5.00
C LEU A 79 -11.07 -2.69 3.47
N PRO A 80 -11.32 -1.68 2.62
CA PRO A 80 -11.72 -1.89 1.22
C PRO A 80 -10.62 -2.44 0.29
N TYR A 81 -9.41 -2.70 0.79
CA TYR A 81 -8.25 -3.09 -0.02
C TYR A 81 -7.45 -4.26 0.58
N GLU A 82 -7.91 -4.86 1.68
CA GLU A 82 -7.25 -6.03 2.30
C GLU A 82 -7.14 -7.18 1.28
N SER A 83 -8.26 -7.54 0.65
CA SER A 83 -8.30 -8.63 -0.32
C SER A 83 -7.45 -8.35 -1.55
N THR A 84 -7.46 -7.11 -2.03
CA THR A 84 -6.59 -6.66 -3.14
C THR A 84 -5.12 -6.89 -2.82
N LEU A 85 -4.68 -6.52 -1.62
CA LEU A 85 -3.29 -6.72 -1.19
C LEU A 85 -2.93 -8.21 -1.02
N GLU A 86 -3.84 -9.03 -0.50
CA GLU A 86 -3.66 -10.50 -0.44
C GLU A 86 -3.47 -11.11 -1.84
N ILE A 87 -4.27 -10.67 -2.82
CA ILE A 87 -4.16 -11.09 -4.22
C ILE A 87 -2.83 -10.67 -4.82
N ILE A 88 -2.42 -9.41 -4.61
CA ILE A 88 -1.10 -8.91 -5.07
C ILE A 88 0.03 -9.74 -4.44
N ASN A 89 -0.04 -10.03 -3.15
CA ASN A 89 0.95 -10.86 -2.44
C ASN A 89 1.06 -12.27 -3.02
N THR A 90 -0.08 -12.85 -3.39
CA THR A 90 -0.12 -14.14 -4.08
C THR A 90 0.47 -14.04 -5.49
N ALA A 91 0.18 -12.94 -6.19
CA ALA A 91 0.66 -12.71 -7.55
C ALA A 91 2.19 -12.57 -7.61
N VAL A 92 2.78 -11.77 -6.71
CA VAL A 92 4.25 -11.60 -6.66
C VAL A 92 4.98 -12.88 -6.26
N SER A 93 4.28 -13.79 -5.58
CA SER A 93 4.81 -15.11 -5.19
C SER A 93 4.63 -16.18 -6.28
N THR A 94 3.99 -15.83 -7.41
CA THR A 94 3.69 -16.76 -8.50
C THR A 94 4.72 -16.63 -9.63
N ASP A 95 5.46 -17.69 -9.91
CA ASP A 95 6.61 -17.68 -10.84
C ASP A 95 6.32 -17.15 -12.25
N ASN A 96 5.11 -17.38 -12.78
CA ASN A 96 4.77 -17.06 -14.17
C ASN A 96 4.03 -15.72 -14.34
N LEU A 97 3.61 -15.09 -13.24
CA LEU A 97 2.82 -13.87 -13.27
C LEU A 97 3.73 -12.64 -13.12
N HIS A 98 4.16 -12.09 -14.25
CA HIS A 98 5.19 -11.06 -14.30
C HIS A 98 4.65 -9.63 -14.24
N PHE A 99 3.38 -9.43 -14.57
CA PHE A 99 2.76 -8.11 -14.63
C PHE A 99 1.51 -8.05 -13.77
N VAL A 100 1.38 -6.97 -13.00
CA VAL A 100 0.16 -6.62 -12.26
C VAL A 100 -0.24 -5.21 -12.68
N CYS A 101 -1.46 -5.07 -13.14
CA CYS A 101 -2.13 -3.82 -13.47
C CYS A 101 -3.23 -3.60 -12.44
N ILE A 102 -3.16 -2.48 -11.72
CA ILE A 102 -4.20 -2.08 -10.77
C ILE A 102 -4.99 -0.95 -11.41
N TYR A 103 -6.31 -1.05 -11.40
CA TYR A 103 -7.18 0.07 -11.76
C TYR A 103 -8.03 0.45 -10.54
N SER A 104 -8.48 1.70 -10.53
CA SER A 104 -9.43 2.22 -9.54
C SER A 104 -10.35 3.19 -10.28
N LEU A 105 -11.61 3.21 -9.85
CA LEU A 105 -12.63 4.12 -10.37
C LEU A 105 -12.55 5.50 -9.70
N GLU A 106 -11.89 5.58 -8.53
CA GLU A 106 -11.61 6.85 -7.85
C GLU A 106 -10.43 7.56 -8.52
N GLY A 107 -10.67 8.76 -9.03
CA GLY A 107 -9.68 9.50 -9.82
C GLY A 107 -8.44 9.91 -9.02
N ASN A 108 -7.27 9.68 -9.63
CA ASN A 108 -5.95 10.21 -9.20
C ASN A 108 -5.49 9.81 -7.78
N GLU A 109 -5.81 8.58 -7.36
CA GLU A 109 -5.39 8.00 -6.07
C GLU A 109 -4.03 7.28 -6.12
N ILE A 110 -3.22 7.47 -7.18
CA ILE A 110 -1.96 6.75 -7.39
C ILE A 110 -1.07 6.78 -6.14
N ASP A 111 -0.84 7.96 -5.57
CA ASP A 111 -0.02 8.11 -4.37
C ASP A 111 -0.59 7.30 -3.19
N ARG A 112 -1.92 7.26 -3.02
CA ARG A 112 -2.58 6.50 -1.95
C ARG A 112 -2.44 4.99 -2.17
N ILE A 113 -2.61 4.51 -3.41
CA ILE A 113 -2.43 3.10 -3.78
C ILE A 113 -0.99 2.67 -3.52
N PHE A 114 -0.02 3.43 -4.04
CA PHE A 114 1.41 3.17 -3.84
C PHE A 114 1.76 3.14 -2.34
N TYR A 115 1.24 4.10 -1.57
CA TYR A 115 1.46 4.15 -0.13
C TYR A 115 1.01 2.87 0.57
N LYS A 116 -0.21 2.41 0.27
CA LYS A 116 -0.83 1.24 0.91
C LYS A 116 -0.08 -0.04 0.57
N ILE A 117 0.36 -0.20 -0.69
CA ILE A 117 1.19 -1.33 -1.11
C ILE A 117 2.53 -1.33 -0.36
N LEU A 118 3.22 -0.18 -0.30
CA LEU A 118 4.49 -0.08 0.42
C LEU A 118 4.31 -0.36 1.91
N ALA A 119 3.22 0.12 2.52
CA ALA A 119 2.87 -0.15 3.90
C ALA A 119 2.71 -1.65 4.16
N TYR A 120 1.97 -2.35 3.30
CA TYR A 120 1.77 -3.80 3.40
C TYR A 120 3.09 -4.59 3.40
N TYR A 121 4.02 -4.26 2.50
CA TYR A 121 5.31 -4.96 2.40
C TYR A 121 6.41 -4.43 3.34
N SER A 122 6.14 -3.37 4.11
CA SER A 122 7.12 -2.80 5.05
C SER A 122 7.42 -3.71 6.25
N GLY A 123 6.58 -4.72 6.50
CA GLY A 123 6.74 -5.65 7.62
C GLY A 123 6.45 -5.04 8.98
N ASN A 124 5.69 -3.93 9.03
CA ASN A 124 5.22 -3.32 10.27
C ASN A 124 4.32 -4.31 11.03
N SER A 125 4.87 -4.87 12.10
CA SER A 125 4.11 -5.69 13.06
C SER A 125 3.54 -4.78 14.15
N GLU A 126 2.23 -4.86 14.41
CA GLU A 126 1.46 -3.99 15.32
C GLU A 126 2.10 -3.71 16.69
N GLY A 127 2.96 -4.61 17.20
CA GLY A 127 3.54 -4.53 18.54
C GLY A 127 4.74 -3.59 18.71
N LYS A 128 5.71 -3.60 17.78
CA LYS A 128 6.97 -2.85 17.95
C LYS A 128 6.82 -1.36 17.67
N ASP A 129 5.93 -1.02 16.75
CA ASP A 129 5.80 0.35 16.30
C ASP A 129 4.95 1.18 17.27
N LYS A 130 4.08 0.53 18.05
CA LYS A 130 3.31 1.16 19.11
C LYS A 130 4.22 1.65 20.25
N GLU A 131 5.17 0.81 20.67
CA GLU A 131 6.20 1.18 21.66
C GLU A 131 7.04 2.36 21.17
N LEU A 132 7.38 2.39 19.88
CA LEU A 132 8.15 3.48 19.28
C LEU A 132 7.39 4.81 19.31
N ILE A 133 6.10 4.81 18.98
CA ILE A 133 5.24 6.00 19.05
C ILE A 133 5.03 6.45 20.50
N ASP A 134 4.78 5.51 21.41
CA ASP A 134 4.49 5.85 22.81
C ASP A 134 5.73 6.45 23.50
N ASN A 135 6.92 5.88 23.27
CA ASN A 135 8.20 6.48 23.72
C ASN A 135 8.45 7.86 23.12
N LEU A 136 8.10 8.08 21.85
CA LEU A 136 8.23 9.40 21.23
C LEU A 136 7.27 10.42 21.87
N LYS A 137 6.03 10.01 22.19
CA LYS A 137 5.08 10.86 22.91
C LYS A 137 5.60 11.23 24.29
N GLU A 138 6.15 10.29 25.04
CA GLU A 138 6.73 10.57 26.36
C GLU A 138 7.86 11.60 26.28
N ILE A 139 8.74 11.50 25.27
CA ILE A 139 9.81 12.49 25.04
C ILE A 139 9.21 13.87 24.72
N LEU A 140 8.18 13.93 23.87
CA LEU A 140 7.53 15.20 23.50
C LEU A 140 6.83 15.84 24.71
N GLU A 141 6.09 15.05 25.48
CA GLU A 141 5.37 15.49 26.67
C GLU A 141 6.32 15.97 27.77
N PHE A 142 7.44 15.27 28.00
CA PHE A 142 8.50 15.71 28.91
C PHE A 142 9.06 17.10 28.55
N ASN A 143 9.04 17.44 27.26
CA ASN A 143 9.49 18.73 26.73
C ASN A 143 8.33 19.74 26.54
N ASN A 144 7.13 19.47 27.08
CA ASN A 144 5.92 20.30 26.96
C ASN A 144 5.47 20.56 25.51
N ILE A 145 5.67 19.59 24.62
CA ILE A 145 5.25 19.65 23.22
C ILE A 145 3.93 18.90 23.05
N ASP A 146 2.99 19.49 22.31
CA ASP A 146 1.74 18.83 21.90
C ASP A 146 2.08 17.66 20.95
N SER A 147 2.07 16.45 21.51
CA SER A 147 2.46 15.24 20.79
C SER A 147 1.52 14.94 19.62
N GLY A 148 0.23 15.27 19.70
CA GLY A 148 -0.73 15.07 18.62
C GLY A 148 -0.38 15.89 17.39
N LYS A 149 -0.30 17.22 17.56
CA LYS A 149 0.01 18.13 16.44
C LYS A 149 1.40 17.90 15.85
N PHE A 150 2.36 17.55 16.69
CA PHE A 150 3.71 17.26 16.25
C PHE A 150 3.75 15.99 15.38
N LEU A 151 3.11 14.91 15.84
CA LEU A 151 3.06 13.66 15.11
C LEU A 151 2.33 13.80 13.77
N GLU A 152 1.27 14.60 13.68
CA GLU A 152 0.61 14.91 12.39
C GLU A 152 1.58 15.56 11.38
N LYS A 153 2.34 16.58 11.82
CA LYS A 153 3.33 17.27 10.96
C LYS A 153 4.43 16.33 10.49
N ILE A 154 4.98 15.53 11.41
CA ILE A 154 6.01 14.56 11.09
C ILE A 154 5.46 13.47 10.16
N SER A 155 4.23 12.99 10.40
CA SER A 155 3.56 11.99 9.56
C SER A 155 3.44 12.46 8.11
N SER A 156 3.06 13.73 7.90
CA SER A 156 2.98 14.34 6.57
C SER A 156 4.36 14.39 5.87
N ILE A 157 5.40 14.82 6.58
CA ILE A 157 6.77 14.90 6.05
C ILE A 157 7.32 13.51 5.69
N ILE A 158 7.04 12.50 6.52
CA ILE A 158 7.48 11.14 6.26
C ILE A 158 6.63 10.51 5.15
N LYS A 159 5.32 10.80 5.05
CA LYS A 159 4.48 10.32 3.93
C LYS A 159 5.04 10.79 2.58
N GLU A 160 5.51 12.04 2.50
CA GLU A 160 6.23 12.55 1.33
C GLU A 160 7.50 11.74 1.01
N LYS A 161 8.25 11.29 2.03
CA LYS A 161 9.44 10.43 1.87
C LYS A 161 9.12 9.12 1.20
N THR A 162 8.09 8.45 1.72
CA THR A 162 7.68 7.12 1.24
C THR A 162 7.14 7.17 -0.18
N LEU A 163 6.56 8.30 -0.59
CA LEU A 163 5.98 8.48 -1.92
C LEU A 163 6.97 9.04 -2.95
N LYS A 164 7.94 9.85 -2.52
CA LYS A 164 8.90 10.51 -3.42
C LYS A 164 10.31 10.05 -3.06
N ILE A 165 10.93 9.31 -3.98
CA ILE A 165 12.32 8.81 -3.92
C ILE A 165 13.36 9.93 -3.63
N GLU A 166 12.99 11.23 -3.68
CA GLU A 166 13.81 12.38 -3.28
C GLU A 166 14.06 12.47 -1.76
N THR A 167 14.94 11.61 -1.28
CA THR A 167 15.31 11.48 0.13
C THR A 167 16.21 12.61 0.68
N LYS A 168 16.81 13.44 -0.18
CA LYS A 168 17.92 14.34 0.22
C LYS A 168 17.50 15.52 1.11
N LYS A 169 16.25 15.99 1.06
CA LYS A 169 15.78 17.19 1.81
C LYS A 169 14.96 16.87 3.06
N ILE A 170 14.71 15.59 3.33
CA ILE A 170 13.76 15.19 4.38
C ILE A 170 14.37 15.33 5.76
N GLY A 171 15.66 15.00 5.91
CA GLY A 171 16.39 15.26 7.15
C GLY A 171 16.40 16.75 7.51
N GLU A 172 16.52 17.63 6.51
CA GLU A 172 16.47 19.09 6.71
C GLU A 172 15.07 19.57 7.10
N LYS A 173 14.02 19.07 6.42
CA LYS A 173 12.62 19.36 6.77
C LYS A 173 12.31 18.93 8.20
N LEU A 174 12.62 17.67 8.55
CA LEU A 174 12.41 17.14 9.90
C LEU A 174 13.17 17.97 10.93
N LYS A 175 14.46 18.22 10.70
CA LYS A 175 15.26 19.06 11.60
C LYS A 175 14.60 20.42 11.81
N LYS A 176 14.19 21.10 10.74
CA LYS A 176 13.53 22.39 10.83
C LYS A 176 12.21 22.31 11.61
N THR A 177 11.39 21.28 11.39
CA THR A 177 10.16 21.07 12.17
C THR A 177 10.44 20.87 13.66
N PHE A 178 11.47 20.11 14.02
CA PHE A 178 11.91 20.01 15.42
C PHE A 178 12.41 21.35 15.98
N GLU A 179 13.14 22.15 15.20
CA GLU A 179 13.60 23.47 15.64
C GLU A 179 12.44 24.46 15.83
N ASP A 180 11.48 24.48 14.90
CA ASP A 180 10.34 25.41 14.89
C ASP A 180 9.29 25.06 15.95
N GLU A 181 8.99 23.77 16.16
CA GLU A 181 7.94 23.33 17.10
C GLU A 181 8.46 23.17 18.53
N CYS A 182 9.71 22.74 18.69
CA CYS A 182 10.24 22.37 20.00
C CYS A 182 11.15 23.46 20.59
N GLY A 183 11.64 24.41 19.79
CA GLY A 183 12.59 25.44 20.22
C GLY A 183 13.98 24.92 20.63
N ASP A 184 14.18 23.59 20.70
CA ASP A 184 15.43 22.93 21.05
C ASP A 184 15.96 22.06 19.91
N LYS A 185 17.09 22.51 19.33
CA LYS A 185 17.80 21.82 18.25
C LYS A 185 18.33 20.44 18.63
N ARG A 186 18.44 20.15 19.94
CA ARG A 186 18.94 18.86 20.45
C ARG A 186 17.90 17.75 20.30
N LEU A 187 16.61 18.07 20.28
CA LEU A 187 15.54 17.07 20.20
C LEU A 187 15.56 16.30 18.88
N TYR A 188 15.93 16.96 17.77
CA TYR A 188 16.15 16.24 16.51
C TYR A 188 17.29 15.21 16.61
N GLY A 189 18.36 15.54 17.34
CA GLY A 189 19.46 14.62 17.62
C GLY A 189 19.03 13.43 18.47
N ILE A 190 18.22 13.67 19.49
CA ILE A 190 17.63 12.64 20.36
C ILE A 190 16.72 11.73 19.54
N PHE A 191 15.82 12.30 18.74
CA PHE A 191 14.93 11.56 17.84
C PHE A 191 15.71 10.68 16.86
N ARG A 192 16.74 11.23 16.22
CA ARG A 192 17.59 10.46 15.29
C ARG A 192 18.32 9.32 15.98
N LYS A 193 18.83 9.57 17.20
CA LYS A 193 19.52 8.56 18.00
C LYS A 193 18.55 7.46 18.41
N PHE A 194 17.36 7.81 18.90
CA PHE A 194 16.28 6.88 19.24
C PHE A 194 15.90 5.96 18.08
N LEU A 195 15.70 6.52 16.88
CA LEU A 195 15.43 5.72 15.67
C LEU A 195 16.61 4.82 15.27
N SER A 196 17.84 5.23 15.58
CA SER A 196 19.03 4.43 15.24
C SER A 196 19.33 3.33 16.27
N GLU A 197 19.04 3.56 17.55
CA GLU A 197 19.31 2.62 18.65
C GLU A 197 18.30 1.46 18.70
N ASN A 198 17.07 1.68 18.25
CA ASN A 198 16.07 0.62 18.09
C ASN A 198 16.34 -0.29 16.87
N SER A 199 17.32 0.05 16.03
CA SER A 199 17.63 -0.71 14.82
C SER A 199 18.69 -1.78 15.10
N ASN A 200 18.30 -3.05 15.08
CA ASN A 200 19.22 -4.19 15.12
C ASN A 200 19.95 -4.36 13.76
N LYS A 201 20.72 -3.35 13.33
CA LYS A 201 21.47 -3.21 12.04
C LYS A 201 20.75 -2.51 10.88
N MET A 202 19.58 -1.91 11.10
CA MET A 202 18.83 -1.20 10.05
C MET A 202 19.31 0.26 9.93
N LYS A 203 19.19 0.89 8.75
CA LYS A 203 19.62 2.29 8.59
C LYS A 203 18.51 3.21 9.12
N TYR A 204 18.88 4.38 9.67
CA TYR A 204 17.95 5.43 10.09
C TYR A 204 16.81 5.71 9.08
N CYS A 205 17.09 5.61 7.78
CA CYS A 205 16.08 5.77 6.75
C CYS A 205 14.96 4.74 6.82
N ASP A 206 15.28 3.48 7.11
CA ASP A 206 14.33 2.38 7.08
C ASP A 206 13.40 2.45 8.31
N GLU A 207 13.93 2.82 9.47
CA GLU A 207 13.14 3.07 10.69
C GLU A 207 12.25 4.32 10.57
N LEU A 208 12.72 5.31 9.80
CA LEU A 208 11.91 6.48 9.48
C LEU A 208 10.72 6.09 8.57
N ASP A 209 10.94 5.21 7.59
CA ASP A 209 9.87 4.71 6.71
C ASP A 209 8.84 3.89 7.51
N LYS A 210 9.29 3.01 8.40
CA LYS A 210 8.41 2.26 9.33
C LYS A 210 7.56 3.20 10.18
N LEU A 211 8.18 4.19 10.83
CA LEU A 211 7.47 5.20 11.62
C LEU A 211 6.41 5.91 10.76
N GLY A 212 6.72 6.23 9.51
CA GLY A 212 5.76 6.79 8.56
C GLY A 212 4.56 5.89 8.33
N PHE A 213 4.81 4.61 8.03
CA PHE A 213 3.77 3.61 7.86
C PHE A 213 2.90 3.46 9.10
N THR A 214 3.48 3.41 10.30
CA THR A 214 2.71 3.28 11.56
C THR A 214 1.90 4.53 11.90
N LEU A 215 2.45 5.72 11.67
CA LEU A 215 1.72 6.96 11.95
C LEU A 215 0.51 7.14 11.03
N ASN A 216 0.67 6.82 9.74
CA ASN A 216 -0.43 6.92 8.80
C ASN A 216 -1.36 5.72 8.82
N SER A 217 -0.93 4.54 9.30
CA SER A 217 -1.82 3.39 9.37
C SER A 217 -2.96 3.57 10.37
N ARG A 218 -2.70 4.30 11.46
CA ARG A 218 -3.71 4.75 12.43
C ARG A 218 -4.71 5.76 11.84
N ASN A 219 -4.30 6.56 10.88
CA ASN A 219 -5.14 7.60 10.28
C ASN A 219 -5.89 7.12 9.03
N ASP A 220 -5.33 6.16 8.30
CA ASP A 220 -5.87 5.66 7.02
C ASP A 220 -6.57 4.28 7.14
N GLY A 221 -6.76 3.78 8.38
CA GLY A 221 -7.44 2.50 8.64
C GLY A 221 -6.65 1.26 8.19
N LEU A 222 -5.32 1.34 8.15
CA LEU A 222 -4.42 0.28 7.65
C LEU A 222 -3.94 -0.69 8.76
N ILE A 223 -4.64 -0.77 9.89
CA ILE A 223 -4.24 -1.68 10.98
C ILE A 223 -4.83 -3.07 10.68
N TYR A 224 -3.95 -4.03 10.41
CA TYR A 224 -4.24 -5.45 10.14
C TYR A 224 -3.95 -6.32 11.36
#